data_AF-A0A2V9Q1K9-F1
#
_entry.id   AF-A0A2V9Q1K9-F1
#
_cell.length_a   1.000
_cell.length_b   1.000
_cell.length_c   1.000
_cell.angle_alpha   90.00
_cell.angle_beta   90.00
_cell.angle_gamma   90.00
#
_symmetry.space_group_name_H-M   'P 1'
#
loop_
_entity.id
_entity.type
_entity.pdbx_description
1 polymer ?
#
loop_
_entity_poly.entity_id
_entity_poly.type
_entity_poly.pdbx_seq_one_letter_code
_entity_poly.pdbx_strand_id
1 'polypeptide(L)'
;MFGFTEPYFFDRPITAGFSVYGRKLIYDQARQSALITGQILNVSAAQLQSLQNYTTKSWGFTLSASYPLHRSFKRVGVTYSYDVSSLIALTTASKNLFNYLAFSGISGPSALNGIITSKVLVQYSKNSLDAALYPHSGTEYFIGGEVSGLGGTVRTVRPIVEWKHHIPVQNRRNTIGLHFQGSFLSGFGGLVAPPFQRFYMGGEQDIRGFDVRSVSPVAFLPSSSSISLRNPDGSFVPKDPSNPAKGNYTVPIPVEQITFPGGDLSLVSNAEYRITIAGPVAIAPFFDFGFDPILRSSQLRINNGQFTAINNQEFGCPGLDPFNNVCVGTQKFQFSQQLSPLGKSNWQPRGSTGLELQVFLPVVNAPFRIYWAYNPVRLDETAQSPIPVTRDMFPAGAAGDYTFKLAKNTFSPQYLLREPRKTFRFSVGTTF
;
A
#
# COMPACT_ATOMS: atom_id res chain seq x y z
N MET A 1 -18.94 9.62 14.75
CA MET A 1 -17.85 10.51 15.19
C MET A 1 -18.51 11.67 15.90
N PHE A 2 -17.95 12.10 17.02
CA PHE A 2 -18.39 13.29 17.75
C PHE A 2 -17.21 14.26 17.80
N GLY A 3 -17.46 15.55 17.64
CA GLY A 3 -16.40 16.56 17.73
C GLY A 3 -16.96 17.92 18.08
N PHE A 4 -16.12 18.73 18.71
CA PHE A 4 -16.41 20.07 19.14
C PHE A 4 -15.23 20.98 18.78
N THR A 5 -15.54 22.18 18.31
CA THR A 5 -14.55 23.19 17.94
C THR A 5 -15.02 24.54 18.46
N GLU A 6 -14.17 25.18 19.27
CA GLU A 6 -14.30 26.55 19.76
C GLU A 6 -13.42 27.47 18.91
N PRO A 7 -13.99 28.37 18.08
CA PRO A 7 -13.21 29.27 17.24
C PRO A 7 -12.38 30.30 18.03
N TYR A 8 -12.86 30.70 19.21
CA TYR A 8 -12.24 31.73 20.06
C TYR A 8 -11.97 31.21 21.48
N PHE A 9 -10.97 30.36 21.60
CA PHE A 9 -10.61 29.78 22.90
C PHE A 9 -9.99 30.83 23.84
N PHE A 10 -10.57 30.99 25.03
CA PHE A 10 -10.18 31.99 26.03
C PHE A 10 -10.15 33.44 25.48
N ASP A 11 -11.15 33.83 24.68
CA ASP A 11 -11.26 35.15 24.05
C ASP A 11 -10.06 35.52 23.15
N ARG A 12 -9.27 34.53 22.76
CA ARG A 12 -8.16 34.68 21.82
C ARG A 12 -8.57 34.06 20.50
N PRO A 13 -8.02 34.52 19.36
CA PRO A 13 -8.27 33.92 18.06
C PRO A 13 -7.53 32.58 17.93
N ILE A 14 -7.74 31.66 18.87
CA ILE A 14 -7.22 30.31 18.87
C ILE A 14 -8.41 29.40 18.64
N THR A 15 -8.40 28.71 17.50
CA THR A 15 -9.37 27.66 17.21
C THR A 15 -8.92 26.39 17.93
N ALA A 16 -9.61 25.99 18.98
CA ALA A 16 -9.32 24.79 19.74
C ALA A 16 -10.47 23.79 19.62
N GLY A 17 -10.19 22.49 19.62
CA GLY A 17 -11.23 21.49 19.48
C GLY A 17 -10.78 20.09 19.83
N PHE A 18 -11.75 19.21 19.95
CA PHE A 18 -11.52 17.78 20.11
C PHE A 18 -12.46 16.97 19.24
N SER A 19 -12.06 15.74 18.93
CA SER A 19 -12.96 14.76 18.33
C SER A 19 -12.75 13.39 18.96
N VAL A 20 -13.81 12.60 19.03
CA VAL A 20 -13.79 11.20 19.45
C VAL A 20 -14.45 10.39 18.35
N TYR A 21 -13.82 9.28 17.98
CA TYR A 21 -14.27 8.49 16.85
C TYR A 21 -14.10 6.99 17.09
N GLY A 22 -14.97 6.24 16.42
CA GLY A 22 -14.74 4.85 16.08
C GLY A 22 -14.80 4.74 14.57
N ARG A 23 -13.85 4.01 13.98
CA ARG A 23 -13.71 3.84 12.52
C ARG A 23 -13.51 2.37 12.19
N LYS A 24 -14.13 1.93 11.10
CA LYS A 24 -13.83 0.64 10.47
C LYS A 24 -13.47 0.89 9.01
N LEU A 25 -12.28 0.48 8.61
CA LEU A 25 -11.84 0.49 7.21
C LEU A 25 -11.86 -0.95 6.70
N ILE A 26 -12.46 -1.18 5.53
CA ILE A 26 -12.38 -2.46 4.83
C ILE A 26 -11.70 -2.18 3.50
N TYR A 27 -10.45 -2.61 3.39
CA TYR A 27 -9.69 -2.52 2.16
C TYR A 27 -9.70 -3.86 1.44
N ASP A 28 -10.22 -3.85 0.22
CA ASP A 28 -10.21 -4.99 -0.69
C ASP A 28 -9.78 -4.45 -2.06
N GLN A 29 -8.55 -4.79 -2.46
CA GLN A 29 -7.94 -4.22 -3.65
C GLN A 29 -8.73 -4.58 -4.92
N ALA A 30 -9.23 -5.81 -5.02
CA ALA A 30 -10.00 -6.25 -6.18
C ALA A 30 -11.33 -5.49 -6.27
N ARG A 31 -12.02 -5.35 -5.14
CA ARG A 31 -13.28 -4.61 -5.08
C ARG A 31 -13.07 -3.13 -5.39
N GLN A 32 -11.99 -2.51 -4.90
CA GLN A 32 -11.71 -1.09 -5.18
C GLN A 32 -11.49 -0.85 -6.67
N SER A 33 -10.70 -1.69 -7.34
CA SER A 33 -10.52 -1.60 -8.78
C SER A 33 -11.85 -1.84 -9.53
N ALA A 34 -12.67 -2.80 -9.07
CA ALA A 34 -13.97 -3.08 -9.69
C ALA A 34 -14.97 -1.93 -9.58
N LEU A 35 -15.03 -1.25 -8.44
CA LEU A 35 -15.90 -0.08 -8.24
C LEU A 35 -15.53 1.09 -9.17
N ILE A 36 -14.23 1.26 -9.43
CA ILE A 36 -13.70 2.38 -10.23
C ILE A 36 -13.77 2.10 -11.73
N THR A 37 -13.55 0.85 -12.12
CA THR A 37 -13.56 0.43 -13.54
C THR A 37 -14.95 0.00 -14.02
N GLY A 38 -15.87 -0.30 -13.11
CA GLY A 38 -17.16 -0.93 -13.42
C GLY A 38 -17.01 -2.39 -13.87
N GLN A 39 -15.84 -3.01 -13.71
CA GLN A 39 -15.55 -4.37 -14.15
C GLN A 39 -15.03 -5.24 -13.00
N ILE A 40 -15.58 -6.43 -12.85
CA ILE A 40 -15.09 -7.38 -11.85
C ILE A 40 -13.73 -7.92 -12.32
N LEU A 41 -12.71 -7.81 -11.48
CA LEU A 41 -11.40 -8.40 -11.72
C LEU A 41 -11.50 -9.93 -11.75
N ASN A 42 -11.48 -10.50 -12.95
CA ASN A 42 -11.46 -11.94 -13.16
C ASN A 42 -10.01 -12.45 -13.17
N VAL A 43 -9.48 -12.75 -11.97
CA VAL A 43 -8.11 -13.26 -11.78
C VAL A 43 -8.14 -14.61 -11.07
N SER A 44 -7.10 -15.42 -11.27
CA SER A 44 -7.02 -16.76 -10.67
C SER A 44 -7.02 -16.72 -9.14
N ALA A 45 -7.40 -17.82 -8.49
CA ALA A 45 -7.40 -17.93 -7.02
C ALA A 45 -6.01 -17.63 -6.40
N ALA A 46 -4.93 -18.05 -7.07
CA ALA A 46 -3.57 -17.76 -6.63
C ALA A 46 -3.24 -16.26 -6.72
N GLN A 47 -3.68 -15.58 -7.78
CA GLN A 47 -3.53 -14.13 -7.93
C GLN A 47 -4.35 -13.36 -6.89
N LEU A 48 -5.58 -13.80 -6.56
CA LEU A 48 -6.38 -13.19 -5.49
C LEU A 48 -5.65 -13.23 -4.14
N GLN A 49 -4.90 -14.30 -3.84
CA GLN A 49 -4.11 -14.41 -2.60
C GLN A 49 -2.87 -13.51 -2.57
N SER A 50 -2.48 -12.93 -3.71
CA SER A 50 -1.39 -11.95 -3.82
C SER A 50 -1.86 -10.49 -3.65
N LEU A 51 -3.18 -10.24 -3.68
CA LEU A 51 -3.75 -8.91 -3.49
C LEU A 51 -3.76 -8.49 -2.02
N GLN A 52 -3.80 -7.18 -1.77
CA GLN A 52 -3.86 -6.61 -0.43
C GLN A 52 -5.31 -6.48 0.05
N ASN A 53 -5.73 -7.36 0.96
CA ASN A 53 -7.06 -7.32 1.58
C ASN A 53 -6.94 -7.38 3.10
N TYR A 54 -7.45 -6.34 3.78
CA TYR A 54 -7.43 -6.24 5.23
C TYR A 54 -8.56 -5.36 5.76
N THR A 55 -8.95 -5.60 7.01
CA THR A 55 -9.92 -4.77 7.74
C THR A 55 -9.23 -4.17 8.96
N THR A 56 -9.36 -2.87 9.15
CA THR A 56 -8.96 -2.22 10.39
C THR A 56 -10.17 -1.72 11.16
N LYS A 57 -10.14 -1.88 12.48
CA LYS A 57 -11.09 -1.25 13.40
C LYS A 57 -10.27 -0.40 14.36
N SER A 58 -10.63 0.85 14.53
CA SER A 58 -9.96 1.74 15.46
C SER A 58 -10.93 2.63 16.21
N TRP A 59 -10.50 3.06 17.39
CA TRP A 59 -11.19 4.07 18.18
C TRP A 59 -10.13 4.98 18.80
N GLY A 60 -10.49 6.23 19.00
CA GLY A 60 -9.51 7.21 19.41
C GLY A 60 -10.11 8.60 19.58
N PHE A 61 -9.22 9.53 19.90
CA PHE A 61 -9.55 10.93 19.99
C PHE A 61 -8.44 11.80 19.39
N THR A 62 -8.83 13.02 19.03
CA THR A 62 -7.90 14.07 18.61
C THR A 62 -8.14 15.31 19.45
N LEU A 63 -7.06 16.02 19.79
CA LEU A 63 -7.10 17.36 20.35
C LEU A 63 -6.34 18.27 19.40
N SER A 64 -6.92 19.40 19.01
CA SER A 64 -6.30 20.32 18.05
C SER A 64 -6.38 21.76 18.53
N ALA A 65 -5.33 22.52 18.28
CA ALA A 65 -5.31 23.97 18.44
C ALA A 65 -4.65 24.62 17.22
N SER A 66 -5.25 25.70 16.70
CA SER A 66 -4.72 26.46 15.57
C SER A 66 -4.82 27.96 15.83
N TYR A 67 -3.76 28.68 15.52
CA TYR A 67 -3.67 30.13 15.65
C TYR A 67 -3.39 30.78 14.29
N PRO A 68 -4.25 31.69 13.81
CA PRO A 68 -3.98 32.54 12.66
C PRO A 68 -2.94 33.60 13.04
N LEU A 69 -1.90 33.71 12.22
CA LEU A 69 -0.87 34.73 12.40
C LEU A 69 -1.45 36.12 12.09
N HIS A 70 -0.98 37.13 12.81
CA HIS A 70 -1.54 38.49 12.75
C HIS A 70 -1.56 39.05 11.32
N ARG A 71 -2.72 39.59 10.89
CA ARG A 71 -2.96 40.23 9.58
C ARG A 71 -2.52 39.37 8.38
N SER A 72 -2.76 38.06 8.45
CA SER A 72 -2.23 37.11 7.50
C SER A 72 -3.16 35.91 7.31
N PHE A 73 -3.12 35.32 6.11
CA PHE A 73 -3.77 34.02 5.80
C PHE A 73 -3.01 32.81 6.35
N LYS A 74 -1.88 33.05 7.01
CA LYS A 74 -1.01 32.01 7.58
C LYS A 74 -1.56 31.54 8.91
N ARG A 75 -1.52 30.23 9.16
CA ARG A 75 -1.92 29.60 10.41
C ARG A 75 -0.84 28.63 10.88
N VAL A 76 -0.62 28.60 12.18
CA VAL A 76 0.12 27.52 12.84
C VAL A 76 -0.86 26.65 13.59
N GLY A 77 -0.57 25.36 13.71
CA GLY A 77 -1.43 24.43 14.41
C GLY A 77 -0.67 23.27 15.01
N VAL A 78 -1.25 22.72 16.07
CA VAL A 78 -0.81 21.49 16.71
C VAL A 78 -2.01 20.58 16.88
N THR A 79 -1.84 19.31 16.55
CA THR A 79 -2.86 18.29 16.74
C THR A 79 -2.24 17.09 17.44
N TYR A 80 -2.76 16.73 18.60
CA TYR A 80 -2.49 15.46 19.24
C TYR A 80 -3.55 14.43 18.82
N SER A 81 -3.14 13.19 18.58
CA SER A 81 -4.05 12.11 18.23
C SER A 81 -3.65 10.84 18.98
N TYR A 82 -4.63 10.18 19.58
CA TYR A 82 -4.50 8.87 20.21
C TYR A 82 -5.47 7.91 19.53
N ASP A 83 -4.94 6.86 18.90
CA ASP A 83 -5.71 5.83 18.19
C ASP A 83 -5.28 4.44 18.68
N VAL A 84 -6.27 3.62 19.03
CA VAL A 84 -6.08 2.19 19.30
C VAL A 84 -6.74 1.42 18.19
N SER A 85 -5.96 0.63 17.46
CA SER A 85 -6.42 -0.11 16.30
C SER A 85 -6.14 -1.60 16.36
N SER A 86 -6.97 -2.36 15.67
CA SER A 86 -6.78 -3.79 15.39
C SER A 86 -6.93 -4.02 13.89
N LEU A 87 -6.11 -4.90 13.33
CA LEU A 87 -6.05 -5.24 11.92
C LEU A 87 -6.26 -6.73 11.71
N ILE A 88 -7.13 -7.08 10.76
CA ILE A 88 -7.34 -8.46 10.32
C ILE A 88 -6.96 -8.54 8.84
N ALA A 89 -5.93 -9.31 8.52
CA ALA A 89 -5.49 -9.57 7.16
C ALA A 89 -6.20 -10.80 6.57
N LEU A 90 -6.73 -10.68 5.36
CA LEU A 90 -7.60 -11.68 4.76
C LEU A 90 -6.84 -12.58 3.77
N THR A 91 -6.02 -11.99 2.89
CA THR A 91 -5.20 -12.70 1.90
C THR A 91 -3.85 -13.12 2.47
N THR A 92 -3.22 -14.12 1.87
CA THR A 92 -1.88 -14.58 2.27
C THR A 92 -0.84 -13.46 2.16
N ALA A 93 -0.83 -12.66 1.09
CA ALA A 93 0.10 -11.55 0.94
C ALA A 93 -0.04 -10.50 2.04
N SER A 94 -1.28 -10.13 2.41
CA SER A 94 -1.52 -9.22 3.53
C SER A 94 -1.10 -9.85 4.85
N LYS A 95 -1.46 -11.10 5.12
CA LYS A 95 -1.08 -11.80 6.36
C LYS A 95 0.42 -11.79 6.54
N ASN A 96 1.16 -12.12 5.49
CA ASN A 96 2.61 -12.16 5.53
C ASN A 96 3.17 -10.74 5.72
N LEU A 97 2.74 -9.75 4.93
CA LEU A 97 3.23 -8.37 5.07
C LEU A 97 2.98 -7.78 6.46
N PHE A 98 1.76 -7.91 6.99
CA PHE A 98 1.36 -7.33 8.27
C PHE A 98 1.98 -8.09 9.45
N ASN A 99 2.04 -9.41 9.42
CA ASN A 99 2.63 -10.18 10.53
C ASN A 99 4.16 -10.13 10.52
N TYR A 100 4.80 -9.98 9.35
CA TYR A 100 6.24 -10.18 9.25
C TYR A 100 6.99 -8.88 9.54
N LEU A 101 6.46 -7.70 9.25
CA LEU A 101 7.18 -6.45 9.50
C LEU A 101 7.24 -6.07 10.99
N ALA A 102 8.42 -5.61 11.45
CA ALA A 102 8.71 -5.32 12.85
C ALA A 102 8.24 -3.91 13.30
N PHE A 103 6.94 -3.62 13.22
CA PHE A 103 6.41 -2.25 13.42
C PHE A 103 5.86 -1.94 14.83
N SER A 104 5.50 -2.95 15.62
CA SER A 104 4.90 -2.77 16.97
C SER A 104 5.77 -3.31 18.11
N GLY A 105 6.91 -3.92 17.79
CA GLY A 105 7.80 -4.56 18.78
C GLY A 105 7.30 -5.90 19.31
N ILE A 106 6.08 -6.30 18.93
CA ILE A 106 5.46 -7.58 19.29
C ILE A 106 5.50 -8.49 18.06
N SER A 107 5.86 -9.76 18.23
CA SER A 107 5.81 -10.77 17.16
C SER A 107 4.61 -11.72 17.36
N GLY A 108 4.10 -12.26 16.26
CA GLY A 108 3.04 -13.28 16.26
C GLY A 108 1.61 -12.74 16.06
N PRO A 109 0.58 -13.59 16.23
CA PRO A 109 -0.82 -13.27 15.88
C PRO A 109 -1.40 -12.05 16.61
N SER A 110 -0.84 -11.72 17.77
CA SER A 110 -1.26 -10.56 18.59
C SER A 110 -0.65 -9.24 18.12
N ALA A 111 0.34 -9.23 17.22
CA ALA A 111 0.99 -8.01 16.73
C ALA A 111 0.02 -7.07 15.98
N LEU A 112 -1.11 -7.62 15.51
CA LEU A 112 -2.16 -6.89 14.79
C LEU A 112 -3.33 -6.46 15.67
N ASN A 113 -3.29 -6.74 16.98
CA ASN A 113 -4.34 -6.36 17.92
C ASN A 113 -3.82 -5.35 18.94
N GLY A 114 -4.60 -4.29 19.21
CA GLY A 114 -4.25 -3.29 20.21
C GLY A 114 -3.05 -2.42 19.83
N ILE A 115 -2.89 -2.11 18.54
CA ILE A 115 -1.85 -1.20 18.05
C ILE A 115 -2.18 0.22 18.53
N ILE A 116 -1.32 0.78 19.40
CA ILE A 116 -1.49 2.12 19.97
C ILE A 116 -0.64 3.10 19.17
N THR A 117 -1.29 4.08 18.54
CA THR A 117 -0.64 5.19 17.86
C THR A 117 -0.96 6.50 18.59
N SER A 118 0.00 6.97 19.38
CA SER A 118 -0.02 8.29 20.03
C SER A 118 0.91 9.21 19.26
N LYS A 119 0.35 10.25 18.62
CA LYS A 119 1.09 11.12 17.71
C LYS A 119 0.77 12.61 17.88
N VAL A 120 1.76 13.44 17.57
CA VAL A 120 1.63 14.90 17.48
C VAL A 120 1.93 15.33 16.04
N LEU A 121 1.03 16.11 15.45
CA LEU A 121 1.22 16.83 14.20
C LEU A 121 1.44 18.31 14.54
N VAL A 122 2.55 18.88 14.09
CA VAL A 122 2.77 20.33 14.05
C VAL A 122 2.68 20.77 12.61
N GLN A 123 1.95 21.85 12.34
CA GLN A 123 1.72 22.33 10.98
C GLN A 123 1.78 23.85 10.87
N TYR A 124 2.21 24.30 9.70
CA TYR A 124 2.11 25.65 9.18
C TYR A 124 1.34 25.58 7.86
N SER A 125 0.35 26.45 7.70
CA SER A 125 -0.47 26.50 6.49
C SER A 125 -0.73 27.93 6.07
N LYS A 126 -0.97 28.15 4.78
CA LYS A 126 -1.47 29.40 4.23
C LYS A 126 -2.43 29.03 3.11
N ASN A 127 -3.63 29.62 3.11
CA ASN A 127 -4.55 29.50 1.99
C ASN A 127 -4.98 30.90 1.55
N SER A 128 -4.61 31.26 0.32
CA SER A 128 -5.05 32.50 -0.34
C SER A 128 -5.70 32.21 -1.69
N LEU A 129 -6.35 31.06 -1.82
CA LEU A 129 -7.17 30.72 -2.99
C LEU A 129 -8.38 31.64 -3.03
N ASP A 130 -8.80 32.03 -4.23
CA ASP A 130 -9.97 32.89 -4.44
C ASP A 130 -11.32 32.18 -4.25
N ALA A 131 -11.35 30.86 -4.51
CA ALA A 131 -12.51 30.01 -4.27
C ALA A 131 -12.10 28.66 -3.69
N ALA A 132 -12.95 28.08 -2.85
CA ALA A 132 -12.75 26.73 -2.31
C ALA A 132 -13.00 25.63 -3.34
N LEU A 133 -13.92 25.88 -4.27
CA LEU A 133 -14.23 25.00 -5.39
C LEU A 133 -13.87 25.73 -6.68
N TYR A 134 -13.12 25.06 -7.55
CA TYR A 134 -12.63 25.61 -8.82
C TYR A 134 -11.90 26.97 -8.67
N PRO A 135 -10.84 27.05 -7.85
CA PRO A 135 -10.02 28.25 -7.73
C PRO A 135 -9.46 28.68 -9.09
N HIS A 136 -9.47 30.00 -9.34
CA HIS A 136 -8.89 30.61 -10.54
C HIS A 136 -7.52 31.20 -10.27
N SER A 137 -7.27 31.62 -9.04
CA SER A 137 -6.05 32.30 -8.64
C SER A 137 -5.69 32.04 -7.18
N GLY A 138 -4.43 32.27 -6.85
CA GLY A 138 -3.94 32.19 -5.48
C GLY A 138 -3.09 30.95 -5.21
N THR A 139 -2.74 30.77 -3.95
CA THR A 139 -1.78 29.75 -3.54
C THR A 139 -2.14 29.17 -2.19
N GLU A 140 -2.00 27.86 -2.07
CA GLU A 140 -2.10 27.13 -0.82
C GLU A 140 -0.77 26.43 -0.53
N TYR A 141 -0.31 26.51 0.70
CA TYR A 141 0.84 25.74 1.19
C TYR A 141 0.48 25.08 2.51
N PHE A 142 0.91 23.84 2.68
CA PHE A 142 0.91 23.10 3.93
C PHE A 142 2.31 22.56 4.18
N ILE A 143 2.84 22.78 5.38
CA ILE A 143 4.10 22.20 5.83
C ILE A 143 3.82 21.63 7.21
N GLY A 144 4.04 20.34 7.39
CA GLY A 144 3.77 19.67 8.64
C GLY A 144 4.74 18.54 8.94
N GLY A 145 4.76 18.15 10.21
CA GLY A 145 5.53 17.01 10.69
C GLY A 145 4.73 16.25 11.72
N GLU A 146 4.55 14.95 11.50
CA GLU A 146 4.00 14.04 12.49
C GLU A 146 5.12 13.28 13.21
N VAL A 147 5.01 13.15 14.52
CA VAL A 147 5.85 12.25 15.32
C VAL A 147 4.93 11.39 16.17
N SER A 148 5.09 10.07 16.08
CA SER A 148 4.40 9.09 16.92
C SER A 148 5.37 8.34 17.84
N GLY A 149 4.87 7.90 18.99
CA GLY A 149 5.65 7.15 19.98
C GLY A 149 5.54 7.67 21.41
N LEU A 150 4.73 8.69 21.67
CA LEU A 150 4.46 9.24 23.00
C LEU A 150 3.55 8.29 23.79
N GLY A 151 4.10 7.17 24.26
CA GLY A 151 3.35 6.11 24.96
C GLY A 151 2.57 5.16 24.04
N GLY A 152 2.90 5.13 22.74
CA GLY A 152 2.32 4.21 21.75
C GLY A 152 3.27 3.06 21.38
N THR A 153 2.71 1.98 20.83
CA THR A 153 3.47 0.86 20.26
C THR A 153 4.10 1.21 18.92
N VAL A 154 3.53 2.17 18.19
CA VAL A 154 4.05 2.67 16.92
C VAL A 154 4.97 3.87 17.16
N ARG A 155 6.13 3.87 16.52
CA ARG A 155 7.14 4.94 16.60
C ARG A 155 7.58 5.38 15.21
N THR A 156 7.04 6.49 14.74
CA THR A 156 7.27 7.00 13.38
C THR A 156 7.47 8.51 13.34
N VAL A 157 8.21 8.98 12.35
CA VAL A 157 8.31 10.39 11.96
C VAL A 157 7.84 10.53 10.52
N ARG A 158 7.06 11.58 10.25
CA ARG A 158 6.54 11.89 8.92
C ARG A 158 6.52 13.38 8.63
N PRO A 159 7.52 13.94 7.93
CA PRO A 159 7.37 15.24 7.29
C PRO A 159 6.37 15.18 6.11
N ILE A 160 5.67 16.30 5.91
CA ILE A 160 4.64 16.49 4.89
C ILE A 160 4.78 17.90 4.34
N VAL A 161 4.76 18.04 3.02
CA VAL A 161 4.71 19.31 2.31
C VAL A 161 3.65 19.20 1.22
N GLU A 162 2.82 20.21 1.09
CA GLU A 162 1.85 20.34 0.01
C GLU A 162 1.85 21.78 -0.50
N TRP A 163 1.74 21.93 -1.80
CA TRP A 163 1.67 23.20 -2.49
C TRP A 163 0.66 23.12 -3.61
N LYS A 164 -0.22 24.11 -3.68
CA LYS A 164 -1.14 24.30 -4.80
C LYS A 164 -1.07 25.72 -5.28
N HIS A 165 -1.13 25.91 -6.59
CA HIS A 165 -1.13 27.24 -7.19
C HIS A 165 -2.02 27.30 -8.42
N HIS A 166 -2.82 28.36 -8.47
CA HIS A 166 -3.73 28.62 -9.56
C HIS A 166 -3.33 29.92 -10.26
N ILE A 167 -3.17 29.85 -11.58
CA ILE A 167 -2.76 30.97 -12.43
C ILE A 167 -3.91 31.25 -13.39
N PRO A 168 -4.57 32.42 -13.29
CA PRO A 168 -5.62 32.79 -14.24
C PRO A 168 -4.99 33.14 -15.58
N VAL A 169 -5.55 32.59 -16.66
CA VAL A 169 -5.12 32.85 -18.04
C VAL A 169 -6.32 33.19 -18.91
N GLN A 170 -6.09 33.71 -20.12
CA GLN A 170 -7.15 34.11 -21.05
C GLN A 170 -8.19 35.04 -20.38
N ASN A 171 -7.75 36.20 -19.88
CA ASN A 171 -8.60 37.16 -19.17
C ASN A 171 -9.42 36.55 -18.02
N ARG A 172 -8.81 35.62 -17.26
CA ARG A 172 -9.41 34.88 -16.13
C ARG A 172 -10.53 33.90 -16.51
N ARG A 173 -10.79 33.66 -17.80
CA ARG A 173 -11.76 32.65 -18.22
C ARG A 173 -11.27 31.24 -17.93
N ASN A 174 -9.97 31.00 -18.08
CA ASN A 174 -9.33 29.71 -17.92
C ASN A 174 -8.29 29.78 -16.80
N THR A 175 -7.88 28.62 -16.30
CA THR A 175 -6.90 28.55 -15.20
C THR A 175 -5.92 27.41 -15.39
N ILE A 176 -4.66 27.67 -15.10
CA ILE A 176 -3.65 26.62 -14.92
C ILE A 176 -3.60 26.31 -13.42
N GLY A 177 -3.89 25.07 -13.06
CA GLY A 177 -3.75 24.54 -11.71
C GLY A 177 -2.49 23.69 -11.61
N LEU A 178 -1.70 23.94 -10.57
CA LEU A 178 -0.51 23.17 -10.22
C LEU A 178 -0.67 22.64 -8.80
N HIS A 179 -0.28 21.39 -8.58
CA HIS A 179 -0.23 20.77 -7.28
C HIS A 179 1.03 19.94 -7.13
N PHE A 180 1.62 20.02 -5.95
CA PHE A 180 2.74 19.19 -5.53
C PHE A 180 2.52 18.75 -4.09
N GLN A 181 2.71 17.46 -3.83
CA GLN A 181 2.67 16.89 -2.51
C GLN A 181 3.90 15.99 -2.29
N GLY A 182 4.54 16.15 -1.14
CA GLY A 182 5.67 15.35 -0.72
C GLY A 182 5.49 14.86 0.71
N SER A 183 5.74 13.59 0.96
CA SER A 183 5.80 13.06 2.32
C SER A 183 6.81 11.93 2.42
N PHE A 184 7.51 11.87 3.56
CA PHE A 184 8.44 10.79 3.87
C PHE A 184 8.02 10.15 5.20
N LEU A 185 8.14 8.85 5.34
CA LEU A 185 7.74 8.09 6.52
C LEU A 185 8.90 7.23 7.00
N SER A 186 9.19 7.30 8.29
CA SER A 186 10.22 6.45 8.87
C SER A 186 9.87 5.99 10.28
N GLY A 187 10.03 4.70 10.53
CA GLY A 187 10.07 4.12 11.86
C GLY A 187 11.40 4.38 12.57
N PHE A 188 11.35 4.53 13.89
CA PHE A 188 12.53 4.73 14.73
C PHE A 188 12.45 3.90 16.02
N GLY A 189 13.51 3.94 16.83
CA GLY A 189 13.55 3.21 18.10
C GLY A 189 13.54 1.70 17.93
N GLY A 190 14.20 1.21 16.88
CA GLY A 190 14.27 -0.21 16.54
C GLY A 190 13.00 -0.76 15.89
N LEU A 191 12.03 0.07 15.51
CA LEU A 191 10.81 -0.32 14.82
C LEU A 191 10.81 0.20 13.37
N VAL A 192 10.07 -0.48 12.50
CA VAL A 192 9.85 -0.04 11.12
C VAL A 192 8.51 0.68 10.95
N ALA A 193 8.37 1.46 9.89
CA ALA A 193 7.11 2.07 9.51
C ALA A 193 5.99 1.01 9.32
N PRO A 194 4.82 1.15 9.97
CA PRO A 194 3.73 0.18 9.83
C PRO A 194 3.24 0.06 8.38
N PRO A 195 3.04 -1.16 7.83
CA PRO A 195 2.67 -1.34 6.43
C PRO A 195 1.36 -0.66 6.02
N PHE A 196 0.41 -0.49 6.94
CA PHE A 196 -0.86 0.22 6.69
C PHE A 196 -0.71 1.76 6.67
N GLN A 197 0.42 2.29 7.14
CA GLN A 197 0.76 3.72 7.08
C GLN A 197 1.64 4.07 5.87
N ARG A 198 2.25 3.07 5.22
CA ARG A 198 3.12 3.26 4.05
C ARG A 198 2.33 3.82 2.86
N PHE A 199 3.07 4.43 1.93
CA PHE A 199 2.48 5.12 0.80
C PHE A 199 2.18 4.16 -0.34
N TYR A 200 1.13 4.49 -1.08
CA TYR A 200 0.67 3.81 -2.28
C TYR A 200 0.01 4.90 -3.11
N MET A 201 0.22 4.90 -4.42
CA MET A 201 -0.35 5.92 -5.30
C MET A 201 -1.35 5.33 -6.29
N GLY A 202 -2.06 6.23 -6.94
CA GLY A 202 -2.97 5.94 -8.03
C GLY A 202 -4.41 6.22 -7.61
N GLY A 203 -5.24 6.47 -8.61
CA GLY A 203 -6.58 7.00 -8.42
C GLY A 203 -6.67 8.46 -8.82
N GLU A 204 -7.86 9.01 -8.64
CA GLU A 204 -8.25 10.35 -9.09
C GLU A 204 -7.68 11.51 -8.24
N GLN A 205 -7.14 11.22 -7.06
CA GLN A 205 -6.57 12.23 -6.15
C GLN A 205 -5.05 12.32 -6.26
N ASP A 206 -4.40 11.26 -6.76
CA ASP A 206 -2.94 11.18 -6.86
C ASP A 206 -2.52 11.27 -8.34
N ILE A 207 -2.52 10.14 -9.04
CA ILE A 207 -2.10 10.01 -10.43
C ILE A 207 -3.25 9.33 -11.18
N ARG A 208 -3.96 10.09 -12.01
CA ARG A 208 -4.99 9.52 -12.90
C ARG A 208 -4.34 8.50 -13.82
N GLY A 209 -5.11 7.55 -14.34
CA GLY A 209 -4.53 6.50 -15.17
C GLY A 209 -4.11 5.23 -14.43
N PHE A 210 -3.90 5.29 -13.12
CA PHE A 210 -3.52 4.13 -12.29
C PHE A 210 -4.64 3.76 -11.31
N ASP A 211 -4.78 2.48 -10.99
CA ASP A 211 -5.77 1.99 -10.03
C ASP A 211 -5.45 2.51 -8.62
N VAL A 212 -6.49 2.66 -7.78
CA VAL A 212 -6.30 3.20 -6.42
C VAL A 212 -5.34 2.32 -5.65
N ARG A 213 -4.27 2.94 -5.14
CA ARG A 213 -3.19 2.29 -4.38
C ARG A 213 -2.52 1.12 -5.12
N SER A 214 -2.54 1.12 -6.46
CA SER A 214 -1.86 0.09 -7.27
C SER A 214 -0.39 0.39 -7.50
N VAL A 215 0.01 1.67 -7.43
CA VAL A 215 1.40 2.08 -7.58
C VAL A 215 2.10 1.88 -6.24
N SER A 216 3.09 1.00 -6.25
CA SER A 216 3.87 0.63 -5.09
C SER A 216 5.20 -0.01 -5.53
N PRO A 217 6.26 0.06 -4.71
CA PRO A 217 7.39 -0.84 -4.80
C PRO A 217 6.94 -2.29 -4.66
N VAL A 218 7.67 -3.20 -5.30
CA VAL A 218 7.41 -4.63 -5.21
C VAL A 218 8.57 -5.29 -4.49
N ALA A 219 8.29 -6.25 -3.62
CA ALA A 219 9.32 -7.03 -2.94
C ALA A 219 8.93 -8.50 -2.87
N PHE A 220 9.93 -9.37 -2.70
CA PHE A 220 9.71 -10.77 -2.36
C PHE A 220 9.76 -10.97 -0.86
N LEU A 221 8.80 -11.73 -0.33
CA LEU A 221 8.70 -12.07 1.08
C LEU A 221 8.94 -13.58 1.25
N PRO A 222 10.01 -14.00 1.94
CA PRO A 222 10.30 -15.40 2.15
C PRO A 222 9.24 -16.06 3.03
N SER A 223 8.80 -17.24 2.63
CA SER A 223 7.80 -18.07 3.30
C SER A 223 8.06 -19.55 2.98
N SER A 224 7.33 -20.44 3.65
CA SER A 224 7.31 -21.86 3.32
C SER A 224 5.96 -22.27 2.74
N SER A 225 5.98 -23.25 1.84
CA SER A 225 4.81 -23.95 1.33
C SER A 225 5.09 -25.45 1.34
N SER A 226 4.09 -26.28 1.11
CA SER A 226 4.26 -27.74 0.98
C SER A 226 3.53 -28.26 -0.24
N ILE A 227 4.16 -29.18 -0.97
CA ILE A 227 3.56 -29.88 -2.11
C ILE A 227 3.49 -31.37 -1.84
N SER A 228 2.35 -31.99 -2.15
CA SER A 228 2.23 -33.46 -2.06
C SER A 228 2.94 -34.11 -3.24
N LEU A 229 3.71 -35.16 -2.96
CA LEU A 229 4.37 -35.98 -3.96
C LEU A 229 3.33 -36.66 -4.84
N ARG A 230 3.51 -36.55 -6.16
CA ARG A 230 2.57 -37.03 -7.17
C ARG A 230 3.29 -37.87 -8.21
N ASN A 231 2.67 -38.98 -8.58
CA ASN A 231 3.09 -39.77 -9.73
C ASN A 231 2.72 -39.03 -11.04
N PRO A 232 3.36 -39.39 -12.18
CA PRO A 232 3.03 -38.82 -13.48
C PRO A 232 1.56 -38.99 -13.91
N ASP A 233 0.86 -40.00 -13.39
CA ASP A 233 -0.56 -40.26 -13.62
C ASP A 233 -1.49 -39.34 -12.80
N GLY A 234 -0.93 -38.50 -11.93
CA GLY A 234 -1.66 -37.60 -11.05
C GLY A 234 -2.12 -38.23 -9.72
N SER A 235 -1.81 -39.50 -9.43
CA SER A 235 -2.07 -40.09 -8.13
C SER A 235 -1.10 -39.54 -7.07
N PHE A 236 -1.58 -39.37 -5.83
CA PHE A 236 -0.73 -38.97 -4.72
C PHE A 236 0.04 -40.16 -4.16
N VAL A 237 1.30 -39.96 -3.80
CA VAL A 237 2.10 -40.99 -3.14
C VAL A 237 1.79 -40.96 -1.63
N PRO A 238 1.26 -42.05 -1.05
CA PRO A 238 0.99 -42.10 0.38
C PRO A 238 2.31 -42.07 1.15
N LYS A 239 2.28 -41.45 2.34
CA LYS A 239 3.44 -41.43 3.24
C LYS A 239 3.81 -42.84 3.72
N ASP A 240 2.80 -43.69 3.86
CA ASP A 240 2.91 -45.10 4.24
C ASP A 240 1.93 -45.93 3.38
N PRO A 241 2.43 -46.75 2.43
CA PRO A 241 1.58 -47.57 1.58
C PRO A 241 0.71 -48.58 2.36
N SER A 242 1.14 -49.00 3.55
CA SER A 242 0.41 -49.95 4.39
C SER A 242 -0.70 -49.29 5.22
N ASN A 243 -0.64 -47.97 5.38
CA ASN A 243 -1.64 -47.20 6.10
C ASN A 243 -1.91 -45.84 5.43
N PRO A 244 -2.78 -45.82 4.39
CA PRO A 244 -3.13 -44.59 3.67
C PRO A 244 -3.73 -43.47 4.55
N ALA A 245 -4.25 -43.80 5.74
CA ALA A 245 -4.81 -42.80 6.66
C ALA A 245 -3.75 -41.86 7.25
N LYS A 246 -2.45 -42.18 7.15
CA LYS A 246 -1.34 -41.30 7.55
C LYS A 246 -1.11 -40.11 6.61
N GLY A 247 -1.87 -40.03 5.51
CA GLY A 247 -1.81 -38.95 4.55
C GLY A 247 -0.72 -39.12 3.50
N ASN A 248 -0.56 -38.10 2.66
CA ASN A 248 0.36 -38.12 1.53
C ASN A 248 1.78 -37.74 1.95
N TYR A 249 2.75 -38.22 1.19
CA TYR A 249 4.11 -37.74 1.24
C TYR A 249 4.13 -36.26 0.83
N THR A 250 4.53 -35.35 1.73
CA THR A 250 4.64 -33.92 1.44
C THR A 250 6.07 -33.42 1.48
N VAL A 251 6.44 -32.57 0.52
CA VAL A 251 7.75 -31.92 0.42
C VAL A 251 7.61 -30.44 0.79
N PRO A 252 8.28 -29.93 1.83
CA PRO A 252 8.33 -28.50 2.14
C PRO A 252 9.19 -27.74 1.11
N ILE A 253 8.67 -26.65 0.56
CA ILE A 253 9.31 -25.86 -0.50
C ILE A 253 9.50 -24.42 -0.01
N PRO A 254 10.70 -23.83 -0.18
CA PRO A 254 10.90 -22.41 0.08
C PRO A 254 10.17 -21.64 -1.00
N VAL A 255 9.38 -20.64 -0.60
CA VAL A 255 8.64 -19.81 -1.54
C VAL A 255 8.89 -18.34 -1.23
N GLU A 256 9.12 -17.56 -2.27
CA GLU A 256 9.21 -16.12 -2.15
C GLU A 256 7.97 -15.49 -2.78
N GLN A 257 7.04 -15.11 -1.91
CA GLN A 257 5.77 -14.55 -2.33
C GLN A 257 5.94 -13.07 -2.68
N ILE A 258 5.42 -12.68 -3.82
CA ILE A 258 5.34 -11.26 -4.19
C ILE A 258 4.47 -10.50 -3.19
N THR A 259 4.94 -9.33 -2.76
CA THR A 259 4.19 -8.42 -1.90
C THR A 259 4.43 -6.96 -2.30
N PHE A 260 3.48 -6.11 -1.92
CA PHE A 260 3.46 -4.68 -2.21
C PHE A 260 3.57 -3.94 -0.88
N PRO A 261 4.79 -3.70 -0.38
CA PRO A 261 4.97 -3.11 0.95
C PRO A 261 4.62 -1.62 1.03
N GLY A 262 4.45 -0.91 -0.08
CA GLY A 262 4.30 0.54 -0.09
C GLY A 262 5.64 1.28 0.00
N GLY A 263 5.72 2.49 -0.55
CA GLY A 263 6.88 3.36 -0.44
C GLY A 263 7.05 3.94 0.97
N ASP A 264 8.25 4.47 1.23
CA ASP A 264 8.53 5.31 2.40
C ASP A 264 8.70 6.79 2.04
N LEU A 265 8.82 7.12 0.76
CA LEU A 265 8.68 8.45 0.21
C LEU A 265 7.52 8.46 -0.77
N SER A 266 6.68 9.49 -0.71
CA SER A 266 5.63 9.77 -1.68
C SER A 266 5.82 11.17 -2.24
N LEU A 267 6.06 11.29 -3.55
CA LEU A 267 6.04 12.55 -4.28
C LEU A 267 4.95 12.49 -5.35
N VAL A 268 4.01 13.44 -5.33
CA VAL A 268 2.95 13.59 -6.32
C VAL A 268 3.01 15.00 -6.88
N SER A 269 2.84 15.12 -8.20
CA SER A 269 2.73 16.40 -8.88
C SER A 269 1.66 16.31 -9.95
N ASN A 270 0.83 17.34 -10.03
CA ASN A 270 -0.25 17.43 -10.99
C ASN A 270 -0.28 18.81 -11.64
N ALA A 271 -0.53 18.84 -12.94
CA ALA A 271 -0.74 20.06 -13.70
C ALA A 271 -2.02 19.93 -14.52
N GLU A 272 -2.88 20.94 -14.47
CA GLU A 272 -4.13 21.00 -15.20
C GLU A 272 -4.29 22.34 -15.89
N TYR A 273 -4.78 22.33 -17.12
CA TYR A 273 -5.24 23.55 -17.77
C TYR A 273 -6.75 23.49 -17.93
N ARG A 274 -7.47 24.15 -17.02
CA ARG A 274 -8.94 24.17 -16.96
C ARG A 274 -9.48 25.20 -17.95
N ILE A 275 -10.18 24.72 -18.97
CA ILE A 275 -10.84 25.51 -20.00
C ILE A 275 -12.33 25.55 -19.69
N THR A 276 -12.85 26.73 -19.33
CA THR A 276 -14.26 26.90 -18.99
C THR A 276 -15.10 26.94 -20.26
N ILE A 277 -16.02 25.97 -20.40
CA ILE A 277 -16.93 25.86 -21.53
C ILE A 277 -18.16 26.73 -21.26
N ALA A 278 -18.94 26.37 -20.23
CA ALA A 278 -20.17 27.08 -19.83
C ALA A 278 -20.52 26.76 -18.37
N GLY A 279 -20.84 27.78 -17.58
CA GLY A 279 -21.17 27.58 -16.15
C GLY A 279 -20.08 26.78 -15.42
N PRO A 280 -20.44 25.74 -14.65
CA PRO A 280 -19.47 24.89 -13.95
C PRO A 280 -18.90 23.76 -14.82
N VAL A 281 -19.07 23.82 -16.15
CA VAL A 281 -18.56 22.81 -17.09
C VAL A 281 -17.19 23.25 -17.62
N ALA A 282 -16.18 22.44 -17.37
CA ALA A 282 -14.82 22.67 -17.83
C ALA A 282 -14.22 21.40 -18.45
N ILE A 283 -13.32 21.59 -19.41
CA ILE A 283 -12.44 20.53 -19.89
C ILE A 283 -11.01 20.85 -19.45
N ALA A 284 -10.31 19.84 -18.93
CA ALA A 284 -8.98 19.96 -18.37
C ALA A 284 -8.05 18.91 -18.98
N PRO A 285 -7.24 19.27 -19.99
CA PRO A 285 -6.00 18.56 -20.24
C PRO A 285 -5.12 18.57 -19.00
N PHE A 286 -4.55 17.41 -18.68
CA PHE A 286 -3.75 17.22 -17.48
C PHE A 286 -2.46 16.45 -17.73
N PHE A 287 -1.52 16.64 -16.79
CA PHE A 287 -0.33 15.84 -16.63
C PHE A 287 -0.14 15.51 -15.15
N ASP A 288 -0.07 14.22 -14.83
CA ASP A 288 0.20 13.75 -13.48
C ASP A 288 1.53 13.01 -13.45
N PHE A 289 2.25 13.17 -12.35
CA PHE A 289 3.48 12.49 -12.05
C PHE A 289 3.46 12.01 -10.60
N GLY A 290 4.00 10.83 -10.35
CA GLY A 290 4.32 10.47 -8.99
C GLY A 290 5.39 9.41 -8.86
N PHE A 291 5.96 9.38 -7.66
CA PHE A 291 7.14 8.61 -7.34
C PHE A 291 7.09 8.14 -5.89
N ASP A 292 6.98 6.83 -5.71
CA ASP A 292 6.73 6.17 -4.42
C ASP A 292 7.86 5.17 -4.03
N PRO A 293 9.14 5.57 -3.94
CA PRO A 293 10.22 4.63 -3.68
C PRO A 293 10.31 4.22 -2.20
N ILE A 294 11.11 3.18 -1.97
CA ILE A 294 11.70 2.86 -0.67
C ILE A 294 13.12 3.40 -0.67
N LEU A 295 13.33 4.49 0.06
CA LEU A 295 14.64 5.09 0.30
C LEU A 295 15.41 4.33 1.39
N ARG A 296 14.72 3.77 2.39
CA ARG A 296 15.32 3.05 3.50
C ARG A 296 14.88 1.59 3.50
N SER A 297 15.68 0.70 2.90
CA SER A 297 15.45 -0.76 2.94
C SER A 297 15.38 -1.32 4.36
N SER A 298 16.07 -0.72 5.32
CA SER A 298 15.95 -1.04 6.76
C SER A 298 14.52 -0.91 7.31
N GLN A 299 13.64 -0.15 6.65
CA GLN A 299 12.22 -0.03 7.00
C GLN A 299 11.37 -1.20 6.48
N LEU A 300 11.97 -2.17 5.80
CA LEU A 300 11.36 -3.44 5.40
C LEU A 300 11.95 -4.63 6.16
N ARG A 301 12.28 -4.44 7.43
CA ARG A 301 12.84 -5.51 8.27
C ARG A 301 11.76 -6.45 8.78
N ILE A 302 11.95 -7.75 8.53
CA ILE A 302 11.19 -8.86 9.10
C ILE A 302 11.46 -8.95 10.61
N ASN A 303 10.43 -9.26 11.40
CA ASN A 303 10.53 -9.46 12.82
C ASN A 303 11.41 -10.69 13.14
N ASN A 304 12.06 -10.66 14.30
CA ASN A 304 13.06 -11.68 14.64
C ASN A 304 12.47 -13.10 14.73
N GLY A 305 11.25 -13.24 15.27
CA GLY A 305 10.60 -14.55 15.41
C GLY A 305 10.35 -15.24 14.07
N GLN A 306 9.81 -14.52 13.09
CA GLN A 306 9.56 -15.04 11.74
C GLN A 306 10.88 -15.27 10.98
N PHE A 307 11.85 -14.37 11.13
CA PHE A 307 13.17 -14.51 10.53
C PHE A 307 13.90 -15.77 11.03
N THR A 308 13.91 -16.00 12.35
CA THR A 308 14.48 -17.21 12.93
C THR A 308 13.70 -18.46 12.52
N ALA A 309 12.37 -18.40 12.47
CA ALA A 309 11.54 -19.53 12.05
C ALA A 309 11.83 -19.95 10.60
N ILE A 310 11.89 -19.01 9.66
CA ILE A 310 12.11 -19.33 8.24
C ILE A 310 13.54 -19.81 7.97
N ASN A 311 14.55 -19.28 8.67
CA ASN A 311 15.94 -19.76 8.55
C ASN A 311 16.18 -21.12 9.21
N ASN A 312 15.39 -21.46 10.23
CA ASN A 312 15.45 -22.78 10.88
C ASN A 312 14.57 -23.82 10.18
N GLN A 313 13.68 -23.40 9.29
CA GLN A 313 12.82 -24.29 8.52
C GLN A 313 13.66 -25.20 7.63
N GLU A 314 13.38 -26.49 7.71
CA GLU A 314 13.95 -27.51 6.83
C GLU A 314 13.07 -27.67 5.60
N PHE A 315 13.73 -27.68 4.44
CA PHE A 315 13.13 -27.74 3.13
C PHE A 315 13.58 -28.98 2.37
N GLY A 316 12.74 -29.43 1.44
CA GLY A 316 12.93 -30.68 0.73
C GLY A 316 12.60 -31.89 1.59
N CYS A 317 12.43 -33.02 0.93
CA CYS A 317 12.21 -34.32 1.53
C CYS A 317 12.61 -35.36 0.46
N PRO A 318 13.92 -35.57 0.23
CA PRO A 318 14.39 -36.56 -0.74
C PRO A 318 14.20 -38.01 -0.27
N GLY A 319 14.09 -38.23 1.04
CA GLY A 319 13.78 -39.54 1.60
C GLY A 319 12.89 -39.43 2.83
N LEU A 320 12.22 -40.54 3.17
CA LEU A 320 11.58 -40.71 4.46
C LEU A 320 12.40 -41.72 5.26
N ASP A 321 12.60 -41.43 6.54
CA ASP A 321 13.12 -42.40 7.49
C ASP A 321 12.14 -43.59 7.61
N PRO A 322 12.60 -44.84 7.44
CA PRO A 322 11.73 -46.01 7.43
C PRO A 322 10.97 -46.29 8.74
N PHE A 323 11.44 -45.75 9.87
CA PHE A 323 10.89 -46.06 11.20
C PHE A 323 9.88 -45.02 11.66
N ASN A 324 10.16 -43.73 11.41
CA ASN A 324 9.32 -42.63 11.90
C ASN A 324 8.62 -41.83 10.77
N ASN A 325 8.90 -42.15 9.51
CA ASN A 325 8.40 -41.44 8.33
C ASN A 325 8.65 -39.92 8.39
N VAL A 326 9.80 -39.50 8.92
CA VAL A 326 10.25 -38.10 8.90
C VAL A 326 11.14 -37.87 7.69
N CYS A 327 11.12 -36.66 7.14
CA CYS A 327 11.97 -36.27 6.03
C CYS A 327 13.46 -36.34 6.40
N VAL A 328 14.25 -36.99 5.57
CA VAL A 328 15.72 -37.05 5.68
C VAL A 328 16.37 -36.42 4.46
N GLY A 329 17.58 -35.90 4.63
CA GLY A 329 18.28 -35.15 3.56
C GLY A 329 17.68 -33.78 3.28
N THR A 330 17.05 -33.16 4.29
CA THR A 330 16.50 -31.81 4.19
C THR A 330 17.62 -30.78 4.06
N GLN A 331 17.26 -29.59 3.55
CA GLN A 331 18.17 -28.47 3.30
C GLN A 331 17.69 -27.23 4.05
N LYS A 332 18.63 -26.36 4.40
CA LYS A 332 18.36 -25.05 5.00
C LYS A 332 18.84 -23.96 4.06
N PHE A 333 18.02 -22.94 3.91
CA PHE A 333 18.35 -21.77 3.11
C PHE A 333 18.53 -20.55 4.01
N GLN A 334 19.48 -19.69 3.66
CA GLN A 334 19.73 -18.45 4.36
C GLN A 334 18.91 -17.33 3.71
N PHE A 335 17.91 -16.81 4.42
CA PHE A 335 17.12 -15.67 3.99
C PHE A 335 17.67 -14.36 4.56
N SER A 336 17.38 -13.25 3.90
CA SER A 336 17.67 -11.91 4.42
C SER A 336 16.58 -11.47 5.40
N GLN A 337 16.97 -10.81 6.49
CA GLN A 337 16.01 -10.20 7.42
C GLN A 337 15.38 -8.92 6.83
N GLN A 338 16.02 -8.29 5.86
CA GLN A 338 15.52 -7.09 5.21
C GLN A 338 15.01 -7.46 3.82
N LEU A 339 13.76 -7.12 3.53
CA LEU A 339 13.19 -7.32 2.21
C LEU A 339 13.83 -6.34 1.23
N SER A 340 14.26 -6.86 0.09
CA SER A 340 14.82 -6.05 -0.98
C SER A 340 13.73 -5.74 -2.01
N PRO A 341 13.58 -4.46 -2.42
CA PRO A 341 12.74 -4.12 -3.56
C PRO A 341 13.22 -4.80 -4.84
N LEU A 342 12.27 -5.13 -5.71
CA LEU A 342 12.47 -5.94 -6.89
C LEU A 342 12.69 -5.09 -8.14
N GLY A 343 13.77 -5.38 -8.86
CA GLY A 343 14.04 -4.82 -10.19
C GLY A 343 13.93 -3.29 -10.21
N LYS A 344 13.26 -2.77 -11.25
CA LYS A 344 13.06 -1.32 -11.39
C LYS A 344 11.88 -0.79 -10.57
N SER A 345 11.05 -1.65 -9.98
CA SER A 345 9.79 -1.25 -9.33
C SER A 345 9.95 -0.15 -8.27
N ASN A 346 11.08 -0.15 -7.55
CA ASN A 346 11.38 0.83 -6.51
C ASN A 346 11.68 2.22 -7.07
N TRP A 347 12.41 2.28 -8.19
CA TRP A 347 12.92 3.51 -8.77
C TRP A 347 12.15 3.92 -10.03
N GLN A 348 11.01 3.29 -10.29
CA GLN A 348 10.15 3.55 -11.44
C GLN A 348 9.15 4.68 -11.11
N PRO A 349 9.30 5.90 -11.65
CA PRO A 349 8.25 6.90 -11.57
C PRO A 349 7.04 6.47 -12.41
N ARG A 350 5.86 7.01 -12.08
CA ARG A 350 4.61 6.84 -12.81
C ARG A 350 4.17 8.19 -13.33
N GLY A 351 3.67 8.22 -14.55
CA GLY A 351 3.21 9.45 -15.19
C GLY A 351 2.04 9.18 -16.11
N SER A 352 1.09 10.10 -16.12
CA SER A 352 -0.08 10.06 -16.97
C SER A 352 -0.41 11.42 -17.56
N THR A 353 -1.11 11.41 -18.68
CA THR A 353 -1.63 12.61 -19.32
C THR A 353 -2.95 12.28 -20.00
N GLY A 354 -3.84 13.25 -20.14
CA GLY A 354 -5.15 12.98 -20.67
C GLY A 354 -6.05 14.20 -20.74
N LEU A 355 -7.35 13.93 -20.91
CA LEU A 355 -8.41 14.91 -20.92
C LEU A 355 -9.45 14.53 -19.87
N GLU A 356 -9.86 15.51 -19.08
CA GLU A 356 -10.90 15.39 -18.08
C GLU A 356 -12.04 16.37 -18.37
N LEU A 357 -13.28 15.88 -18.35
CA LEU A 357 -14.49 16.69 -18.35
C LEU A 357 -14.98 16.82 -16.91
N GLN A 358 -15.08 18.05 -16.42
CA GLN A 358 -15.55 18.39 -15.09
C GLN A 358 -16.95 19.02 -15.18
N VAL A 359 -17.90 18.52 -14.39
CA VAL A 359 -19.28 19.00 -14.36
C VAL A 359 -19.76 19.06 -12.92
N PHE A 360 -20.27 20.20 -12.47
CA PHE A 360 -21.01 20.28 -11.22
C PHE A 360 -22.50 20.03 -11.47
N LEU A 361 -23.08 18.97 -10.89
CA LEU A 361 -24.51 18.69 -11.01
C LEU A 361 -25.28 19.34 -9.85
N PRO A 362 -26.16 20.33 -10.10
CA PRO A 362 -26.86 21.07 -9.05
C PRO A 362 -27.77 20.19 -8.18
N VAL A 363 -28.31 19.10 -8.73
CA VAL A 363 -29.27 18.22 -8.03
C VAL A 363 -28.61 17.42 -6.90
N VAL A 364 -27.33 17.07 -7.06
CA VAL A 364 -26.59 16.20 -6.12
C VAL A 364 -25.56 16.98 -5.30
N ASN A 365 -25.37 18.28 -5.58
CA ASN A 365 -24.34 19.14 -4.99
C ASN A 365 -22.95 18.50 -4.99
N ALA A 366 -22.65 17.73 -6.04
CA ALA A 366 -21.42 16.97 -6.17
C ALA A 366 -20.76 17.24 -7.53
N PRO A 367 -19.42 17.43 -7.54
CA PRO A 367 -18.65 17.52 -8.76
C PRO A 367 -18.47 16.12 -9.38
N PHE A 368 -18.77 16.00 -10.66
CA PHE A 368 -18.58 14.81 -11.48
C PHE A 368 -17.43 15.01 -12.43
N ARG A 369 -16.69 13.92 -12.67
CA ARG A 369 -15.54 13.90 -13.56
C ARG A 369 -15.59 12.67 -14.44
N ILE A 370 -15.35 12.87 -15.73
CA ILE A 370 -15.07 11.81 -16.69
C ILE A 370 -13.70 12.09 -17.27
N TYR A 371 -12.79 11.13 -17.21
CA TYR A 371 -11.46 11.32 -17.79
C TYR A 371 -10.99 10.12 -18.58
N TRP A 372 -10.22 10.42 -19.62
CA TRP A 372 -9.39 9.46 -20.31
C TRP A 372 -7.93 9.79 -20.01
N ALA A 373 -7.15 8.79 -19.62
CA ALA A 373 -5.74 8.94 -19.30
C ALA A 373 -4.89 7.97 -20.13
N TYR A 374 -3.75 8.44 -20.60
CA TYR A 374 -2.66 7.68 -21.20
C TYR A 374 -1.45 7.69 -20.27
N ASN A 375 -0.83 6.53 -20.05
CA ASN A 375 0.27 6.35 -19.10
C ASN A 375 1.60 6.14 -19.86
N PRO A 376 2.33 7.21 -20.24
CA PRO A 376 3.61 7.08 -20.93
C PRO A 376 4.72 6.50 -20.05
N VAL A 377 4.66 6.74 -18.74
CA VAL A 377 5.66 6.27 -17.78
C VAL A 377 4.97 5.33 -16.80
N ARG A 378 5.30 4.04 -16.89
CA ARG A 378 4.62 2.96 -16.17
C ARG A 378 5.57 1.77 -15.96
N LEU A 379 5.25 0.91 -15.00
CA LEU A 379 5.93 -0.36 -14.80
C LEU A 379 5.48 -1.37 -15.87
N ASP A 380 6.45 -1.95 -16.57
CA ASP A 380 6.28 -3.08 -17.50
C ASP A 380 7.55 -3.94 -17.40
N GLU A 381 7.57 -4.81 -16.40
CA GLU A 381 8.70 -5.70 -16.12
C GLU A 381 8.18 -7.11 -15.81
N THR A 382 8.93 -8.12 -16.25
CA THR A 382 8.71 -9.50 -15.81
C THR A 382 9.70 -9.80 -14.71
N ALA A 383 9.19 -10.10 -13.51
CA ALA A 383 10.01 -10.52 -12.40
C ALA A 383 9.94 -12.03 -12.21
N GLN A 384 11.08 -12.64 -11.90
CA GLN A 384 11.14 -14.04 -11.54
C GLN A 384 11.54 -14.16 -10.08
N SER A 385 10.83 -15.04 -9.36
CA SER A 385 11.17 -15.35 -7.98
C SER A 385 12.55 -16.03 -7.93
N PRO A 386 13.51 -15.57 -7.11
CA PRO A 386 14.86 -16.11 -7.06
C PRO A 386 14.97 -17.48 -6.34
N ILE A 387 13.87 -18.23 -6.23
CA ILE A 387 13.81 -19.42 -5.37
C ILE A 387 14.74 -20.52 -5.88
N PRO A 388 15.57 -21.10 -5.00
CA PRO A 388 16.36 -22.29 -5.29
C PRO A 388 15.49 -23.55 -5.09
N VAL A 389 14.46 -23.78 -5.92
CA VAL A 389 13.84 -25.12 -5.98
C VAL A 389 14.77 -26.01 -6.78
N THR A 390 15.50 -26.88 -6.09
CA THR A 390 16.48 -27.78 -6.69
C THR A 390 15.95 -29.22 -6.70
N ARG A 391 16.50 -30.04 -7.61
CA ARG A 391 15.99 -31.41 -7.86
C ARG A 391 16.22 -32.34 -6.66
N ASP A 392 17.31 -32.14 -5.95
CA ASP A 392 17.72 -32.84 -4.73
C ASP A 392 16.76 -32.65 -3.54
N MET A 393 15.86 -31.67 -3.60
CA MET A 393 14.80 -31.51 -2.61
C MET A 393 13.69 -32.58 -2.71
N PHE A 394 13.67 -33.37 -3.79
CA PHE A 394 12.61 -34.34 -4.08
C PHE A 394 13.17 -35.77 -4.15
N PRO A 395 12.36 -36.81 -3.86
CA PRO A 395 12.83 -38.19 -3.96
C PRO A 395 13.34 -38.57 -5.35
N ALA A 396 14.21 -39.56 -5.42
CA ALA A 396 14.58 -40.15 -6.70
C ALA A 396 13.37 -40.86 -7.33
N GLY A 397 13.36 -40.94 -8.66
CA GLY A 397 12.32 -41.64 -9.43
C GLY A 397 11.21 -40.74 -9.99
N ALA A 398 10.31 -41.37 -10.74
CA ALA A 398 9.34 -40.67 -11.60
C ALA A 398 8.41 -39.71 -10.84
N ALA A 399 7.98 -40.08 -9.63
CA ALA A 399 7.14 -39.22 -8.79
C ALA A 399 7.87 -37.95 -8.34
N GLY A 400 9.15 -38.09 -7.95
CA GLY A 400 9.98 -36.96 -7.55
C GLY A 400 10.34 -36.05 -8.72
N ASP A 401 10.68 -36.60 -9.89
CA ASP A 401 10.94 -35.84 -11.11
C ASP A 401 9.71 -35.03 -11.56
N TYR A 402 8.54 -35.68 -11.54
CA TYR A 402 7.28 -35.05 -11.91
C TYR A 402 6.91 -33.94 -10.92
N THR A 403 6.97 -34.22 -9.62
CA THR A 403 6.63 -33.24 -8.57
C THR A 403 7.62 -32.08 -8.53
N PHE A 404 8.91 -32.31 -8.80
CA PHE A 404 9.90 -31.25 -8.93
C PHE A 404 9.54 -30.27 -10.06
N LYS A 405 9.20 -30.78 -11.24
CA LYS A 405 8.76 -29.95 -12.38
C LYS A 405 7.48 -29.18 -12.04
N LEU A 406 6.52 -29.84 -11.38
CA LEU A 406 5.30 -29.19 -10.90
C LEU A 406 5.60 -28.07 -9.89
N ALA A 407 6.47 -28.33 -8.92
CA ALA A 407 6.87 -27.35 -7.91
C ALA A 407 7.57 -26.14 -8.54
N LYS A 408 8.50 -26.36 -9.48
CA LYS A 408 9.16 -25.27 -10.22
C LYS A 408 8.15 -24.40 -10.97
N ASN A 409 7.18 -25.01 -11.66
CA ASN A 409 6.16 -24.28 -12.39
C ASN A 409 5.15 -23.57 -11.48
N THR A 410 4.88 -24.13 -10.30
CA THR A 410 3.88 -23.61 -9.36
C THR A 410 4.46 -22.50 -8.47
N PHE A 411 5.69 -22.66 -7.98
CA PHE A 411 6.28 -21.79 -6.97
C PHE A 411 7.33 -20.82 -7.51
N SER A 412 7.86 -21.03 -8.72
CA SER A 412 8.70 -20.05 -9.43
C SER A 412 7.98 -19.48 -10.67
N PRO A 413 6.75 -18.95 -10.56
CA PRO A 413 6.11 -18.32 -11.70
C PRO A 413 6.85 -17.03 -12.08
N GLN A 414 6.77 -16.67 -13.35
CA GLN A 414 7.10 -15.33 -13.81
C GLN A 414 5.94 -14.39 -13.47
N TYR A 415 6.23 -13.32 -12.74
CA TYR A 415 5.27 -12.27 -12.42
C TYR A 415 5.36 -11.17 -13.48
N LEU A 416 4.29 -10.99 -14.24
CA LEU A 416 4.17 -9.86 -15.14
C LEU A 416 3.67 -8.63 -14.36
N LEU A 417 4.58 -7.71 -14.06
CA LEU A 417 4.30 -6.43 -13.39
C LEU A 417 4.00 -5.38 -14.46
N ARG A 418 2.78 -5.43 -14.99
CA ARG A 418 2.34 -4.56 -16.07
C ARG A 418 1.18 -3.68 -15.63
N GLU A 419 1.43 -2.38 -15.64
CA GLU A 419 0.43 -1.35 -15.39
C GLU A 419 -0.34 -0.99 -16.69
N PRO A 420 -1.61 -0.54 -16.61
CA PRO A 420 -2.41 -0.23 -17.79
C PRO A 420 -1.77 0.90 -18.63
N ARG A 421 -1.92 0.82 -19.96
CA ARG A 421 -1.42 1.87 -20.87
C ARG A 421 -2.38 3.05 -21.01
N LYS A 422 -3.67 2.76 -20.89
CA LYS A 422 -4.75 3.74 -21.01
C LYS A 422 -5.88 3.35 -20.06
N THR A 423 -6.60 4.34 -19.55
CA THR A 423 -7.80 4.11 -18.76
C THR A 423 -8.86 5.14 -19.12
N PHE A 424 -10.12 4.76 -18.90
CA PHE A 424 -11.27 5.65 -18.97
C PHE A 424 -12.06 5.46 -17.68
N ARG A 425 -12.39 6.56 -17.00
CA ARG A 425 -13.01 6.50 -15.67
C ARG A 425 -14.03 7.60 -15.45
N PHE A 426 -14.95 7.28 -14.55
CA PHE A 426 -15.95 8.17 -14.00
C PHE A 426 -15.72 8.28 -12.49
N SER A 427 -15.86 9.48 -11.96
CA SER A 427 -15.52 9.84 -10.58
C SER A 427 -16.43 10.93 -10.02
N VAL A 428 -16.60 10.95 -8.71
CA VAL A 428 -17.28 12.02 -7.97
C VAL A 428 -16.27 12.69 -7.03
N GLY A 429 -15.92 13.94 -7.31
CA GLY A 429 -14.91 14.69 -6.57
C GLY A 429 -14.33 15.85 -7.38
N THR A 430 -13.54 16.70 -6.74
CA THR A 430 -12.71 17.70 -7.43
C THR A 430 -11.27 17.20 -7.52
N THR A 431 -10.51 17.76 -8.46
CA THR A 431 -9.04 17.74 -8.39
C THR A 431 -8.58 18.83 -7.39
N PHE A 432 -7.30 18.75 -7.02
CA PHE A 432 -6.65 19.53 -5.96
C PHE A 432 -7.03 21.02 -5.87
#